data_AF-A0A7X8QYY8-F1
#
_entry.id   AF-A0A7X8QYY8-F1
#
_cell.length_a   1.000
_cell.length_b   1.000
_cell.length_c   1.000
_cell.angle_alpha   90.00
_cell.angle_beta   90.00
_cell.angle_gamma   90.00
#
_symmetry.space_group_name_H-M   'P 1'
#
loop_
_entity.id
_entity.type
_entity.pdbx_description
1 polymer ?
#
loop_
_entity_poly.entity_id
_entity_poly.type
_entity_poly.pdbx_seq_one_letter_code
_entity_poly.pdbx_strand_id
1 'polypeptide(L)'
;MRYAFSSGELLYEQNKKELPEGILEGQFIEYESVEPDTDFYCIGKINDKDVKVRFNISNNDFVHIKNKHCFGILMQSDLLNTDWQSYEILSVEK
;
A
#
# COMPACT_ATOMS: atom_id res chain seq x y z
N MET A 1 -2.94 -12.53 0.15
CA MET A 1 -2.29 -12.67 -1.18
C MET A 1 -1.30 -11.53 -1.38
N ARG A 2 -0.31 -11.69 -2.28
CA ARG A 2 0.71 -10.67 -2.58
C ARG A 2 0.56 -10.18 -4.02
N TYR A 3 0.59 -8.87 -4.21
CA TYR A 3 0.41 -8.21 -5.50
C TYR A 3 1.59 -7.29 -5.78
N ALA A 4 2.26 -7.47 -6.91
CA ALA A 4 3.32 -6.57 -7.35
C ALA A 4 2.72 -5.32 -8.03
N PHE A 5 3.40 -4.18 -7.92
CA PHE A 5 3.07 -3.03 -8.74
C PHE A 5 3.34 -3.34 -10.21
N SER A 6 2.44 -2.90 -11.08
CA SER A 6 2.58 -3.07 -12.53
C SER A 6 3.71 -2.21 -13.09
N SER A 7 4.23 -2.57 -14.26
CA SER A 7 5.27 -1.79 -14.94
C SER A 7 4.85 -0.34 -15.21
N GLY A 8 3.55 -0.09 -15.42
CA GLY A 8 3.01 1.26 -15.58
C GLY A 8 3.11 2.07 -14.28
N GLU A 9 2.71 1.49 -13.15
CA GLU A 9 2.81 2.14 -11.84
C GLU A 9 4.27 2.44 -11.46
N LEU A 10 5.19 1.54 -11.78
CA LEU A 10 6.63 1.77 -11.57
C LEU A 10 7.18 2.87 -12.50
N LEU A 11 6.78 2.88 -13.77
CA LEU A 11 7.23 3.87 -14.75
C LEU A 11 6.80 5.30 -14.37
N TYR A 12 5.60 5.44 -13.81
CA TYR A 12 5.05 6.72 -13.37
C TYR A 12 5.25 6.99 -11.87
N GLU A 13 6.11 6.23 -11.20
CA GLU A 13 6.47 6.39 -9.78
C GLU A 13 5.26 6.38 -8.82
N GLN A 14 4.18 5.71 -9.20
CA GLN A 14 2.94 5.60 -8.41
C GLN A 14 3.06 4.60 -7.24
N ASN A 15 4.20 3.93 -7.15
CA ASN A 15 4.58 3.05 -6.05
C ASN A 15 5.29 3.79 -4.91
N LYS A 16 5.26 5.12 -4.88
CA LYS A 16 5.91 5.94 -3.84
C LYS A 16 4.89 6.60 -2.93
N LYS A 17 5.15 6.64 -1.63
CA LYS A 17 4.38 7.40 -0.64
C LYS A 17 5.31 8.19 0.28
N GLU A 18 5.02 9.47 0.48
CA GLU A 18 5.74 10.29 1.45
C GLU A 18 5.26 9.96 2.87
N LEU A 19 6.22 9.66 3.75
CA LEU A 19 6.01 9.46 5.19
C LEU A 19 6.96 10.37 5.98
N PRO A 20 6.68 10.66 7.25
CA PRO A 20 7.60 11.37 8.14
C PRO A 20 9.01 10.76 8.21
N GLU A 21 9.13 9.43 8.03
CA GLU A 21 10.40 8.70 8.06
C GLU A 21 11.17 8.75 6.72
N GLY A 22 10.53 9.19 5.64
CA GLY A 22 11.10 9.26 4.30
C GLY A 22 10.13 8.79 3.21
N ILE A 23 10.65 8.58 2.00
CA ILE A 23 9.84 8.06 0.89
C ILE A 23 9.79 6.54 0.97
N LEU A 24 8.58 6.00 1.10
CA LEU A 24 8.30 4.58 0.97
C LEU A 24 8.16 4.22 -0.50
N GLU A 25 9.09 3.42 -1.01
CA GLU A 25 9.06 2.84 -2.35
C GLU A 25 8.52 1.41 -2.28
N GLY A 26 7.23 1.23 -2.59
CA GLY A 26 6.54 -0.05 -2.60
C GLY A 26 6.99 -0.96 -3.73
N GLN A 27 7.20 -2.24 -3.40
CA GLN A 27 7.46 -3.32 -4.36
C GLN A 27 6.27 -4.27 -4.45
N PHE A 28 5.60 -4.51 -3.31
CA PHE A 28 4.42 -5.35 -3.22
C PHE A 28 3.41 -4.80 -2.23
N ILE A 29 2.14 -5.06 -2.48
CA ILE A 29 1.06 -4.90 -1.51
C ILE A 29 0.52 -6.30 -1.16
N GLU A 30 0.39 -6.60 0.13
CA GLU A 30 -0.24 -7.82 0.63
C GLU A 30 -1.55 -7.50 1.34
N TYR A 31 -2.60 -8.26 1.01
CA TYR A 31 -3.89 -8.26 1.71
C TYR A 31 -4.66 -9.54 1.37
N GLU A 32 -5.61 -9.93 2.21
CA GLU A 32 -6.46 -11.11 1.97
C GLU A 32 -7.80 -10.74 1.32
N SER A 33 -8.40 -9.64 1.75
CA SER A 33 -9.69 -9.14 1.30
C SER A 33 -9.72 -7.61 1.38
N VAL A 34 -10.79 -6.97 0.88
CA VAL A 34 -11.00 -5.52 1.03
C VAL A 34 -12.22 -5.30 1.93
N GLU A 35 -11.97 -5.29 3.23
CA GLU A 35 -12.94 -5.04 4.31
C GLU A 35 -12.47 -3.89 5.22
N PRO A 36 -13.36 -3.21 5.97
CA PRO A 36 -13.02 -2.00 6.73
C PRO A 36 -11.83 -2.16 7.68
N ASP A 37 -11.71 -3.32 8.31
CA ASP A 37 -10.67 -3.61 9.29
C ASP A 37 -9.48 -4.38 8.68
N THR A 38 -9.36 -4.39 7.35
CA THR A 38 -8.28 -5.10 6.67
C THR A 38 -6.94 -4.43 6.95
N ASP A 39 -5.98 -5.23 7.41
CA ASP A 39 -4.57 -4.87 7.41
C ASP A 39 -3.97 -5.08 6.02
N PHE A 40 -3.55 -3.98 5.42
CA PHE A 40 -2.75 -4.00 4.20
C PHE A 40 -1.27 -3.92 4.59
N TYR A 41 -0.42 -4.56 3.80
CA TYR A 41 1.03 -4.48 4.00
C TYR A 41 1.73 -4.02 2.74
N CYS A 42 2.43 -2.89 2.79
CA CYS A 42 3.35 -2.47 1.75
C CYS A 42 4.75 -2.98 2.07
N ILE A 43 5.28 -3.85 1.21
CA ILE A 43 6.67 -4.32 1.29
C ILE A 43 7.48 -3.51 0.31
N GLY A 44 8.56 -2.91 0.78
CA GLY A 44 9.34 -1.98 -0.02
C GLY A 44 10.54 -1.46 0.72
N LYS A 45 10.94 -0.23 0.40
CA LYS A 45 12.09 0.42 1.01
C LYS A 45 11.78 1.82 1.51
N ILE A 46 12.41 2.21 2.61
CA ILE A 46 12.50 3.61 3.06
C ILE A 46 13.98 3.91 3.27
N ASN A 47 14.51 4.94 2.60
CA ASN A 47 15.93 5.32 2.67
C ASN A 47 16.88 4.12 2.44
N ASP A 48 16.65 3.35 1.37
CA ASP A 48 17.37 2.12 0.99
C ASP A 48 17.28 0.93 1.97
N LYS A 49 16.53 1.05 3.06
CA LYS A 49 16.29 -0.04 4.01
C LYS A 49 15.01 -0.78 3.67
N ASP A 50 15.10 -2.11 3.59
CA ASP A 50 13.95 -2.98 3.39
C ASP A 50 13.01 -2.88 4.61
N VAL A 51 11.74 -2.59 4.35
CA VAL A 51 10.69 -2.44 5.37
C VAL A 51 9.40 -3.13 4.93
N LYS A 52 8.59 -3.51 5.91
CA LYS A 52 7.20 -3.91 5.72
C LYS A 52 6.31 -2.95 6.50
N VAL A 53 5.50 -2.16 5.80
CA VAL A 53 4.61 -1.19 6.43
C VAL A 53 3.21 -1.77 6.49
N ARG A 54 2.69 -2.00 7.69
CA ARG A 54 1.28 -2.33 7.91
C ARG A 54 0.47 -1.04 7.90
N PHE A 55 -0.67 -1.00 7.24
CA PHE A 55 -1.56 0.16 7.23
C PHE A 55 -3.03 -0.23 7.10
N ASN A 56 -3.90 0.67 7.55
CA ASN A 56 -5.35 0.59 7.35
C ASN A 56 -5.85 1.81 6.59
N ILE A 57 -6.80 1.58 5.69
CA ILE A 57 -7.40 2.62 4.86
C ILE A 57 -8.42 3.38 5.69
N SER A 58 -8.43 4.71 5.59
CA SER A 58 -9.41 5.53 6.28
C SER A 58 -10.84 5.28 5.76
N ASN A 59 -11.82 5.50 6.63
CA ASN A 59 -13.24 5.38 6.26
C ASN A 59 -13.64 6.30 5.08
N ASN A 60 -12.94 7.42 4.89
CA ASN A 60 -13.21 8.36 3.80
C ASN A 60 -12.90 7.75 2.43
N ASP A 61 -11.81 7.00 2.34
CA ASP A 61 -11.35 6.37 1.08
C ASP A 61 -11.82 4.93 0.91
N PHE A 62 -12.26 4.29 1.99
CA PHE A 62 -12.62 2.87 1.96
C PHE A 62 -13.72 2.55 0.94
N VAL A 63 -14.76 3.39 0.83
CA VAL A 63 -15.85 3.19 -0.14
C VAL A 63 -15.32 3.20 -1.58
N HIS A 64 -14.40 4.12 -1.89
CA HIS A 64 -13.79 4.22 -3.22
C HIS A 64 -12.96 2.98 -3.54
N ILE A 65 -12.15 2.52 -2.59
CA ILE A 65 -11.31 1.32 -2.74
C ILE A 65 -12.16 0.06 -2.89
N LYS A 66 -13.20 -0.08 -2.06
CA LYS A 66 -14.14 -1.20 -2.15
C LYS A 66 -14.82 -1.25 -3.51
N ASN A 67 -15.25 -0.11 -4.05
CA ASN A 67 -15.84 -0.04 -5.38
C ASN A 67 -14.86 -0.50 -6.46
N LYS A 68 -13.62 0.02 -6.47
CA LYS A 68 -12.59 -0.40 -7.43
C LYS A 68 -12.29 -1.91 -7.35
N HIS A 69 -12.25 -2.45 -6.13
CA HIS A 69 -12.08 -3.88 -5.90
C HIS A 69 -13.23 -4.68 -6.51
N CYS A 70 -14.48 -4.29 -6.23
CA CYS A 70 -15.68 -4.94 -6.78
C CYS A 70 -15.74 -4.90 -8.32
N PHE A 71 -15.24 -3.82 -8.93
CA PHE A 71 -15.16 -3.69 -10.39
C PHE A 71 -13.94 -4.38 -11.02
N GLY A 72 -13.03 -4.95 -10.21
CA GLY A 72 -11.82 -5.62 -10.70
C GLY A 72 -10.78 -4.68 -11.30
N ILE A 73 -10.83 -3.40 -10.94
CA ILE A 73 -9.93 -2.33 -11.46
C ILE A 73 -9.05 -1.73 -10.36
N LEU A 74 -9.01 -2.34 -9.18
CA LEU A 74 -8.17 -1.89 -8.07
C LEU A 74 -6.69 -2.12 -8.40
N MET A 75 -5.92 -1.04 -8.39
CA MET A 75 -4.45 -1.10 -8.54
C MET A 75 -3.74 -1.03 -7.19
N GLN A 76 -2.46 -1.40 -7.15
CA GLN A 76 -1.66 -1.38 -5.92
C GLN A 76 -1.37 0.05 -5.47
N SER A 77 -1.14 0.94 -6.43
CA SER A 77 -1.03 2.39 -6.24
C SER A 77 -2.28 3.02 -5.65
N ASP A 78 -3.48 2.50 -5.99
CA ASP A 78 -4.72 2.98 -5.38
C ASP A 78 -4.71 2.73 -3.87
N LEU A 79 -4.24 1.56 -3.44
CA LEU A 79 -4.13 1.21 -2.01
C LEU A 79 -3.01 1.98 -1.30
N LEU A 80 -1.86 2.13 -1.96
CA LEU A 80 -0.72 2.83 -1.39
C LEU A 80 -1.02 4.32 -1.17
N ASN A 81 -1.70 4.94 -2.13
CA ASN A 81 -1.93 6.38 -2.15
C ASN A 81 -3.24 6.84 -1.49
N THR A 82 -3.99 5.95 -0.84
CA THR A 82 -5.12 6.37 -0.01
C THR A 82 -4.67 7.12 1.25
N ASP A 83 -5.63 7.79 1.87
CA ASP A 83 -5.53 8.23 3.24
C ASP A 83 -5.44 7.02 4.18
N TRP A 84 -4.34 6.95 4.92
CA TRP A 84 -4.11 5.93 5.94
C TRP A 84 -4.65 6.42 7.27
N GLN A 85 -5.53 5.65 7.90
CA GLN A 85 -5.99 5.96 9.25
C GLN A 85 -4.88 5.72 10.27
N SER A 86 -4.10 4.67 10.08
CA SER A 86 -2.92 4.35 10.87
C SER A 86 -1.96 3.49 10.06
N TYR A 87 -0.68 3.57 10.40
CA TYR A 87 0.35 2.69 9.85
C TYR A 87 1.41 2.36 10.90
N GLU A 88 2.09 1.25 10.69
CA GLU A 88 3.18 0.75 11.52
C GLU A 88 4.30 0.24 10.61
N ILE A 89 5.54 0.70 10.83
CA ILE A 89 6.71 0.21 10.12
C ILE A 89 7.25 -1.01 10.85
N LEU A 90 7.08 -2.18 10.25
CA LEU A 90 7.67 -3.43 10.70
C LEU A 90 9.04 -3.56 10.01
N SER A 91 10.10 -3.50 10.80
CA SER A 91 11.44 -3.79 10.31
C SER A 91 11.53 -5.24 9.82
N VAL A 92 12.02 -5.44 8.60
CA VAL A 92 12.35 -6.78 8.10
C VAL A 92 13.75 -7.08 8.63
N GLU A 93 13.85 -7.74 9.79
CA GLU A 93 15.14 -8.28 10.25
C GLU A 93 15.65 -9.29 9.20
N LYS A 94 16.92 -9.14 8.81
CA LYS A 94 17.62 -10.04 7.87
C LYS A 94 18.08 -11.31 8.56
#